data_AF-A0A2T3MWM7-F1
#
_entry.id   AF-A0A2T3MWM7-F1
#
_cell.length_a   1.000
_cell.length_b   1.000
_cell.length_c   1.000
_cell.angle_alpha   90.00
_cell.angle_beta   90.00
_cell.angle_gamma   90.00
#
_symmetry.space_group_name_H-M   'P 1'
#
loop_
_entity.id
_entity.type
_entity.pdbx_description
1 polymer ?
#
loop_
_entity_poly.entity_id
_entity_poly.type
_entity_poly.pdbx_seq_one_letter_code
_entity_poly.pdbx_strand_id
1 'polypeptide(L)'
;MFPQSTVLDPLFWMLLGAIQVLVFAGANQWAKEYQLGMNWWKWTLVGGWWFSMLLTIAGAFTLLGENEGYAGWYFLGFVGTLLVIGGAGILKVLLMLKPKSQQLA
;
A
#
# COMPACT_ATOMS: atom_id res chain seq x y z
N MET A 1 -16.41 12.41 0.62
CA MET A 1 -17.39 11.87 1.59
C MET A 1 -18.78 12.32 1.17
N PHE A 2 -19.80 11.47 1.30
CA PHE A 2 -21.20 11.82 1.03
C PHE A 2 -21.91 12.07 2.36
N PRO A 3 -21.64 13.20 3.05
CA PRO A 3 -22.19 13.43 4.37
C PRO A 3 -23.73 13.42 4.28
N GLN A 4 -24.35 12.68 5.19
CA GLN A 4 -25.81 12.55 5.34
C GLN A 4 -26.54 11.66 4.31
N SER A 5 -25.82 10.95 3.43
CA SER A 5 -26.48 9.94 2.59
C SER A 5 -26.60 8.59 3.31
N THR A 6 -27.83 8.17 3.61
CA THR A 6 -28.12 6.88 4.24
C THR A 6 -27.81 5.66 3.37
N VAL A 7 -27.60 5.87 2.07
CA VAL A 7 -27.34 4.79 1.09
C VAL A 7 -25.92 4.88 0.52
N LEU A 8 -25.48 6.07 0.10
CA LEU A 8 -24.18 6.22 -0.56
C LEU A 8 -23.00 6.08 0.41
N ASP A 9 -23.14 6.52 1.66
CA ASP A 9 -22.08 6.41 2.66
C ASP A 9 -21.76 4.94 3.02
N PRO A 10 -22.73 4.08 3.41
CA PRO A 10 -22.44 2.68 3.65
C PRO A 10 -21.99 1.92 2.39
N LEU A 11 -22.55 2.22 1.21
CA LEU A 11 -22.10 1.61 -0.05
C LEU A 11 -20.64 1.96 -0.37
N PHE A 12 -20.22 3.20 -0.14
CA PHE A 12 -18.83 3.63 -0.32
C PHE A 12 -17.87 2.84 0.56
N TRP A 13 -18.19 2.68 1.85
CA TRP A 13 -17.35 1.90 2.76
C TRP A 13 -17.33 0.41 2.45
N MET A 14 -18.45 -0.18 2.04
CA MET A 14 -18.49 -1.58 1.57
C MET A 14 -17.61 -1.77 0.32
N LEU A 15 -17.69 -0.85 -0.64
CA LEU A 15 -16.87 -0.90 -1.85
C LEU A 15 -15.37 -0.77 -1.51
N LEU A 16 -15.00 0.18 -0.65
CA LEU A 16 -13.62 0.32 -0.18
C LEU A 16 -13.12 -0.95 0.52
N GLY A 17 -13.94 -1.55 1.38
CA GLY A 17 -13.61 -2.81 2.03
C GLY A 17 -13.39 -3.95 1.04
N ALA A 18 -14.27 -4.09 0.04
CA ALA A 18 -14.15 -5.10 -1.01
C ALA A 18 -12.85 -4.90 -1.83
N ILE A 19 -12.54 -3.66 -2.22
CA ILE A 19 -11.29 -3.33 -2.91
C ILE A 19 -10.09 -3.69 -2.05
N GLN A 20 -10.12 -3.39 -0.75
CA GLN A 20 -9.01 -3.70 0.15
C GLN A 20 -8.77 -5.21 0.25
N VAL A 21 -9.82 -6.03 0.31
CA VAL A 21 -9.71 -7.49 0.27
C VAL A 21 -9.07 -7.95 -1.04
N LEU A 22 -9.49 -7.39 -2.18
CA LEU A 22 -8.92 -7.72 -3.49
C LEU A 22 -7.43 -7.34 -3.59
N VAL A 23 -7.01 -6.23 -2.99
CA VAL A 23 -5.61 -5.83 -2.93
C VAL A 23 -4.78 -6.89 -2.19
N PHE A 24 -5.23 -7.35 -1.02
CA PHE A 24 -4.51 -8.37 -0.25
C PHE A 24 -4.53 -9.75 -0.93
N ALA A 25 -5.66 -10.13 -1.53
CA ALA A 25 -5.77 -11.37 -2.31
C ALA A 25 -4.82 -11.35 -3.51
N GLY A 26 -4.81 -10.25 -4.27
CA GLY A 26 -3.90 -10.02 -5.39
C GLY A 26 -2.43 -10.04 -4.97
N ALA A 27 -2.08 -9.37 -3.86
CA ALA A 27 -0.73 -9.37 -3.32
C ALA A 27 -0.26 -10.79 -2.94
N ASN A 28 -1.13 -11.59 -2.30
CA ASN A 28 -0.81 -12.97 -1.95
C ASN A 28 -0.64 -13.85 -3.19
N GLN A 29 -1.50 -13.69 -4.20
CA GLN A 29 -1.40 -14.42 -5.47
C GLN A 29 -0.10 -14.07 -6.21
N TRP A 30 0.20 -12.77 -6.33
CA TRP A 30 1.43 -12.28 -6.93
C TRP A 30 2.68 -12.83 -6.20
N ALA A 31 2.68 -12.82 -4.87
CA ALA A 31 3.81 -13.37 -4.11
C ALA A 31 4.05 -14.88 -4.36
N LYS A 32 2.98 -15.65 -4.58
CA LYS A 32 3.05 -17.08 -4.93
C LYS A 32 3.57 -17.28 -6.35
N GLU A 33 3.06 -16.51 -7.30
CA GLU A 33 3.47 -16.56 -8.71
C GLU A 33 4.96 -16.24 -8.88
N TYR A 34 5.46 -15.24 -8.16
CA TYR A 34 6.88 -14.87 -8.17
C TYR A 34 7.74 -15.69 -7.20
N GLN A 35 7.13 -16.64 -6.49
CA GLN A 35 7.80 -17.55 -5.55
C GLN A 35 8.69 -16.81 -4.53
N LEU A 36 8.16 -15.72 -3.95
CA LEU A 36 8.94 -14.84 -3.07
C LEU A 36 9.28 -15.45 -1.70
N GLY A 37 8.75 -16.64 -1.40
CA GLY A 37 8.91 -17.29 -0.09
C GLY A 37 8.51 -16.36 1.04
N MET A 38 7.31 -15.79 0.95
CA MET A 38 6.81 -14.83 1.95
C MET A 38 6.59 -15.53 3.29
N ASN A 39 7.15 -14.94 4.35
CA ASN A 39 6.91 -15.32 5.73
C ASN A 39 6.28 -14.14 6.49
N TRP A 40 5.94 -14.35 7.77
CA TRP A 40 5.32 -13.31 8.59
C TRP A 40 6.08 -11.99 8.57
N TRP A 41 7.41 -12.00 8.77
CA TRP A 41 8.21 -10.78 8.77
C TRP A 41 8.25 -10.05 7.43
N LYS A 42 8.35 -10.78 6.31
CA LYS A 42 8.26 -10.19 4.95
C LYS A 42 6.88 -9.55 4.74
N TRP A 43 5.81 -10.19 5.21
CA TRP A 43 4.46 -9.65 5.16
C TRP A 43 4.28 -8.41 6.04
N THR A 44 4.82 -8.42 7.26
CA THR A 44 4.80 -7.24 8.14
C THR A 44 5.55 -6.07 7.50
N LEU A 45 6.68 -6.32 6.85
CA LEU A 45 7.47 -5.28 6.19
C LEU A 45 6.74 -4.68 4.97
N VAL A 46 6.16 -5.52 4.10
CA VAL A 46 5.36 -5.05 2.95
C VAL A 46 4.08 -4.36 3.43
N GLY A 47 3.41 -4.93 4.43
CA GLY A 47 2.19 -4.36 5.01
C GLY A 47 2.43 -3.03 5.71
N GLY A 48 3.55 -2.90 6.44
CA GLY A 48 3.97 -1.65 7.06
C GLY A 48 4.27 -0.57 6.03
N TRP A 49 5.00 -0.92 4.97
CA TRP A 49 5.24 0.00 3.84
C TRP A 49 3.93 0.45 3.16
N TRP A 50 3.03 -0.49 2.87
CA TRP A 50 1.73 -0.20 2.28
C TRP A 50 0.89 0.72 3.18
N PHE A 51 0.85 0.44 4.48
CA PHE A 51 0.15 1.27 5.46
C PHE A 51 0.73 2.69 5.54
N SER A 52 2.06 2.84 5.55
CA SER A 52 2.70 4.15 5.49
C SER A 52 2.36 4.93 4.22
N MET A 53 2.23 4.23 3.08
CA MET A 53 1.78 4.85 1.82
C MET A 53 0.35 5.37 1.93
N LEU A 54 -0.57 4.57 2.49
CA LEU A 54 -1.95 5.00 2.74
C LEU A 54 -2.02 6.21 3.68
N LEU A 55 -1.25 6.23 4.77
CA LEU A 55 -1.19 7.37 5.68
C LEU A 55 -0.62 8.62 5.00
N THR A 56 0.38 8.46 4.14
CA THR A 56 0.97 9.59 3.40
C THR A 56 -0.03 10.20 2.43
N ILE A 57 -0.75 9.36 1.68
CA ILE A 57 -1.82 9.81 0.79
C ILE A 57 -2.92 10.49 1.60
N ALA A 58 -3.43 9.84 2.65
CA ALA A 58 -4.48 10.40 3.50
C ALA A 58 -4.07 11.76 4.09
N GLY A 59 -2.89 11.83 4.70
CA GLY A 59 -2.37 13.08 5.30
C GLY A 59 -2.17 14.19 4.28
N ALA A 60 -1.65 13.87 3.09
CA ALA A 60 -1.50 14.87 2.03
C ALA A 60 -2.86 15.45 1.57
N PHE A 61 -3.86 14.58 1.38
CA PHE A 61 -5.20 15.02 1.00
C PHE A 61 -5.94 15.76 2.13
N THR A 62 -5.65 15.45 3.40
CA THR A 62 -6.10 16.25 4.54
C THR A 62 -5.53 17.66 4.47
N LEU A 63 -4.22 17.82 4.30
CA LEU A 63 -3.57 19.15 4.19
C LEU A 63 -4.07 19.94 2.98
N LEU A 64 -4.27 19.27 1.84
CA LEU A 64 -4.88 19.88 0.65
C LEU A 64 -6.32 20.36 0.93
N GLY A 65 -7.07 19.63 1.74
CA GLY A 65 -8.43 19.99 2.16
C GLY A 65 -8.47 21.12 3.19
N GLU A 66 -7.45 21.25 4.04
CA GLU A 66 -7.31 22.29 5.07
C GLU A 66 -6.73 23.62 4.54
N ASN A 67 -6.70 23.78 3.21
CA ASN A 67 -6.18 24.97 2.52
C ASN A 67 -4.66 25.18 2.69
N GLU A 68 -3.93 24.14 3.10
CA GLU A 68 -2.47 24.11 3.19
C GLU A 68 -1.87 23.36 1.98
N GLY A 69 -2.31 23.73 0.77
CA GLY A 69 -2.05 22.92 -0.42
C GLY A 69 -0.57 22.72 -0.74
N TYR A 70 0.28 23.72 -0.50
CA TYR A 70 1.73 23.57 -0.66
C TYR A 70 2.31 22.51 0.29
N ALA A 71 1.88 22.49 1.56
CA ALA A 71 2.32 21.49 2.53
C ALA A 71 1.89 20.08 2.11
N GLY A 72 0.64 19.93 1.65
CA GLY A 72 0.13 18.66 1.11
C GLY A 72 0.95 18.15 -0.08
N TRP A 73 1.26 19.02 -1.04
CA TRP A 73 2.10 18.66 -2.20
C TRP A 73 3.55 18.34 -1.81
N TYR A 74 4.15 19.09 -0.90
CA TYR A 74 5.51 18.79 -0.42
C TYR A 74 5.55 17.49 0.38
N PHE A 75 4.55 17.24 1.22
CA PHE A 75 4.44 15.99 1.97
C PHE A 75 4.27 14.79 1.03
N LEU A 76 3.33 14.86 0.08
CA LEU A 76 3.11 13.81 -0.91
C LEU A 76 4.33 13.63 -1.82
N GLY A 77 4.93 14.73 -2.28
CA GLY A 77 6.10 14.72 -3.15
C GLY A 77 7.31 14.12 -2.45
N PHE A 78 7.69 14.63 -1.29
CA PHE A 78 8.89 14.19 -0.58
C PHE A 78 8.70 12.81 0.07
N VAL A 79 7.72 12.68 0.97
CA VAL A 79 7.49 11.43 1.72
C VAL A 79 6.97 10.34 0.79
N GLY A 80 6.05 10.68 -0.12
CA GLY A 80 5.54 9.72 -1.10
C GLY A 80 6.65 9.22 -2.04
N THR A 81 7.55 10.09 -2.51
CA THR A 81 8.70 9.64 -3.32
C THR A 81 9.63 8.73 -2.54
N LEU A 82 9.94 9.06 -1.28
CA LEU A 82 10.74 8.19 -0.41
C LEU A 82 10.08 6.83 -0.21
N LEU A 83 8.76 6.79 -0.06
CA LEU A 83 8.01 5.54 0.04
C LEU A 83 8.01 4.75 -1.26
N VAL A 84 7.89 5.39 -2.43
CA VAL A 84 8.00 4.71 -3.73
C VAL A 84 9.39 4.08 -3.90
N ILE A 85 10.46 4.83 -3.59
CA ILE A 85 11.83 4.32 -3.61
C ILE A 85 12.00 3.17 -2.61
N GLY A 86 11.45 3.34 -1.40
CA GLY A 86 11.43 2.30 -0.37
C GLY A 86 10.74 1.03 -0.85
N GLY A 87 9.60 1.15 -1.52
CA GLY A 87 8.85 0.02 -2.11
C GLY A 87 9.65 -0.73 -3.17
N ALA A 88 10.33 0.00 -4.06
CA ALA A 88 11.25 -0.60 -5.03
C ALA A 88 12.44 -1.31 -4.34
N GLY A 89 12.97 -0.72 -3.26
CA GLY A 89 14.01 -1.33 -2.43
C GLY A 89 13.54 -2.63 -1.77
N ILE A 90 12.35 -2.62 -1.17
CA ILE A 90 11.72 -3.80 -0.56
C ILE A 90 11.53 -4.89 -1.61
N LEU A 91 11.00 -4.56 -2.79
CA LEU A 91 10.84 -5.50 -3.89
C LEU A 91 12.18 -6.14 -4.27
N LYS A 92 13.22 -5.33 -4.45
CA LYS A 92 14.57 -5.82 -4.76
C LYS A 92 15.08 -6.78 -3.68
N VAL A 93 14.89 -6.45 -2.40
CA VAL A 93 15.27 -7.31 -1.28
C VAL A 93 14.48 -8.63 -1.29
N LEU A 94 13.17 -8.59 -1.53
CA LEU A 94 12.35 -9.80 -1.62
C LEU A 94 12.80 -10.73 -2.75
N LEU A 95 13.18 -10.16 -3.89
CA LEU A 95 13.71 -10.91 -5.04
C LEU A 95 15.08 -11.52 -4.74
N MET A 96 15.96 -10.83 -3.98
CA MET A 96 17.26 -11.36 -3.56
C MET A 96 17.16 -12.45 -2.50
N LEU A 97 16.13 -12.37 -1.65
CA LEU A 97 15.85 -13.34 -0.58
C LEU A 97 14.90 -14.46 -1.03
N LYS A 98 14.82 -14.72 -2.35
CA LYS A 98 14.09 -15.87 -2.88
C LYS A 98 14.70 -17.18 -2.34
N PRO A 99 13.88 -18.18 -1.96
CA PRO A 99 14.39 -19.46 -1.49
C PRO A 99 15.22 -20.19 -2.57
N LYS A 100 16.43 -20.62 -2.23
CA LYS A 100 17.33 -21.37 -3.13
C LYS A 100 16.77 -22.71 -3.60
N SER A 101 15.89 -23.35 -2.82
CA SER A 101 15.28 -24.64 -3.18
C SER A 101 14.40 -24.57 -4.44
N GLN A 102 14.03 -23.37 -4.89
CA GLN A 102 13.19 -23.14 -6.07
C GLN A 102 13.97 -22.55 -7.26
N GLN A 103 15.29 -22.36 -7.15
CA GLN A 103 16.13 -21.87 -8.26
C GLN A 103 16.67 -22.99 -9.17
N LEU A 104 16.45 -24.26 -8.82
CA LEU A 104 17.00 -25.44 -9.50
C LEU A 104 15.94 -26.33 -10.17
N ALA A 105 14.71 -25.82 -10.34
CA ALA A 105 13.63 -26.48 -11.06
C ALA A 105 13.36 -25.75 -12.39
#